data_AF-A0AB40D647-F1
#
_entry.id   AF-A0AB40D647-F1
#
_cell.length_a   1.000
_cell.length_b   1.000
_cell.length_c   1.000
_cell.angle_alpha   90.00
_cell.angle_beta   90.00
_cell.angle_gamma   90.00
#
_symmetry.space_group_name_H-M   'P 1'
#
loop_
_entity.id
_entity.type
_entity.pdbx_description
1 polymer ?
#
loop_
_entity_poly.entity_id
_entity_poly.type
_entity_poly.pdbx_seq_one_letter_code
_entity_poly.pdbx_strand_id
1 'polypeptide(L)'
;MSRMGSVNDGEDCFRECLGCFSKIIRRESCQLLSRFRFVDTHNTTMATTETKEYVRNELDAEFENFWDTVSCFAANTFPFEERCAFVMKAKDCNRSTNVVPYMRILACDLNCVNEFEMLIFLTLFLALCFVILLLLIHVCNHYYSPALKAVSKFMHMNEHLAGVTLLAFGNSSADLFSNLASVDEDVPVFANSMAAALFVSMVSGGLICYMFPFKMNAYESVRDIMFLILGTTTLQYFLETDMEVSESEFICMFFVYIFYILVNVVDVYLIRRALITTNAQIDALLDGELTPSKRKRLSELEKQQEIYTRDMEVEIFEKKNSGPNINKMRYTTLRMTRNTRVSVDKKQTRNVRHNRALGKNRGICKDFFLAMRPITCEEWRKAYVVERAIMLIQIPGVMLCSIYIPLVDYEMEKHGWNKLLNCIQVMLNPAMSIIVIKALISSRGNSLWYVAISQEYIYGVYSLPITMPIAVFMFFQSRTDVPPFYHSTRSWR
;
A
#
# COMPACT_ATOMS: atom_id res chain seq x y z
N MET A 1 30.10 20.54 11.51
CA MET A 1 30.76 21.04 10.29
C MET A 1 30.76 19.90 9.26
N SER A 2 29.61 19.68 8.63
CA SER A 2 29.41 18.63 7.62
C SER A 2 29.25 19.30 6.27
N ARG A 3 30.05 18.88 5.28
CA ARG A 3 30.13 19.49 3.95
C ARG A 3 28.75 19.53 3.29
N MET A 4 28.26 20.74 3.03
CA MET A 4 27.20 21.00 2.07
C MET A 4 27.64 20.46 0.71
N GLY A 5 27.00 19.39 0.24
CA GLY A 5 27.12 18.95 -1.15
C GLY A 5 26.53 20.03 -2.05
N SER A 6 27.30 20.43 -3.07
CA SER A 6 26.89 21.50 -3.97
C SER A 6 25.69 21.07 -4.81
N VAL A 7 24.79 22.00 -5.08
CA VAL A 7 23.58 21.79 -5.89
C VAL A 7 23.90 21.44 -7.35
N ASN A 8 25.13 21.66 -7.81
CA ASN A 8 25.58 21.37 -9.17
C ASN A 8 25.98 19.89 -9.36
N ASP A 9 26.51 19.22 -8.34
CA ASP A 9 26.89 17.79 -8.42
C ASP A 9 25.67 16.87 -8.65
N GLY A 10 24.47 17.33 -8.29
CA GLY A 10 23.22 16.57 -8.43
C GLY A 10 22.61 16.57 -9.84
N GLU A 11 22.87 17.61 -10.65
CA GLU A 11 22.36 17.70 -12.04
C GLU A 11 23.20 16.82 -12.98
N ASP A 12 24.51 16.76 -12.76
CA ASP A 12 25.43 15.92 -13.54
C ASP A 12 25.16 14.42 -13.29
N CYS A 13 24.91 14.04 -12.04
CA CYS A 13 24.58 12.65 -11.68
C CYS A 13 23.22 12.19 -12.26
N PHE A 14 22.23 13.08 -12.35
CA PHE A 14 20.94 12.77 -12.98
C PHE A 14 21.07 12.57 -14.49
N ARG A 15 21.92 13.37 -15.17
CA ARG A 15 22.27 13.16 -16.59
C ARG A 15 23.05 11.87 -16.80
N GLU A 16 23.95 11.50 -15.89
CA GLU A 16 24.64 10.20 -15.94
C GLU A 16 23.68 9.02 -15.73
N CYS A 17 22.75 9.11 -14.79
CA CYS A 17 21.73 8.08 -14.55
C CYS A 17 20.77 7.94 -15.75
N LEU A 18 20.27 9.05 -16.30
CA LEU A 18 19.47 9.07 -17.53
C LEU A 18 20.28 8.59 -18.75
N GLY A 19 21.58 8.89 -18.81
CA GLY A 19 22.49 8.42 -19.84
C GLY A 19 22.74 6.91 -19.76
N CYS A 20 22.86 6.35 -18.55
CA CYS A 20 22.93 4.91 -18.31
C CYS A 20 21.59 4.23 -18.65
N PHE A 21 20.46 4.79 -18.22
CA PHE A 21 19.12 4.29 -18.52
C PHE A 21 18.83 4.32 -20.03
N SER A 22 19.19 5.41 -20.72
CA SER A 22 19.10 5.53 -22.18
C SER A 22 20.01 4.53 -22.90
N LYS A 23 21.23 4.27 -22.40
CA LYS A 23 22.14 3.27 -22.95
C LYS A 23 21.65 1.83 -22.71
N ILE A 24 21.02 1.54 -21.58
CA ILE A 24 20.44 0.22 -21.26
C ILE A 24 19.20 -0.04 -22.11
N ILE A 25 18.26 0.92 -22.18
CA ILE A 25 17.08 0.84 -23.06
C ILE A 25 17.51 0.68 -24.53
N ARG A 26 18.48 1.46 -25.03
CA ARG A 26 18.96 1.28 -26.41
C ARG A 26 19.62 -0.07 -26.66
N ARG A 27 20.25 -0.69 -25.66
CA ARG A 27 20.86 -2.02 -25.82
C ARG A 27 19.85 -3.15 -25.77
N GLU A 28 18.88 -3.10 -24.84
CA GLU A 28 17.92 -4.19 -24.64
C GLU A 28 16.68 -4.08 -25.55
N SER A 29 16.18 -2.86 -25.81
CA SER A 29 15.04 -2.67 -26.72
C SER A 29 15.40 -3.02 -28.17
N CYS A 30 16.66 -2.85 -28.61
CA CYS A 30 17.05 -3.13 -30.00
C CYS A 30 17.29 -4.64 -30.27
N GLN A 31 17.59 -5.44 -29.24
CA GLN A 31 17.74 -6.89 -29.36
C GLN A 31 16.42 -7.67 -29.14
N LEU A 32 15.48 -7.16 -28.33
CA LEU A 32 14.16 -7.80 -28.18
C LEU A 32 13.18 -7.46 -29.31
N LEU A 33 13.11 -6.19 -29.77
CA LEU A 33 12.16 -5.79 -30.82
C LEU A 33 12.53 -6.27 -32.23
N SER A 34 13.80 -6.63 -32.48
CA SER A 34 14.22 -7.16 -33.79
C SER A 34 13.87 -8.64 -33.99
N ARG A 35 13.42 -9.35 -32.94
CA ARG A 35 12.98 -10.75 -33.00
C ARG A 35 11.47 -10.94 -33.04
N PHE A 36 10.68 -9.91 -32.69
CA PHE A 36 9.22 -9.90 -32.87
C PHE A 36 8.87 -9.35 -34.25
N ARG A 37 9.12 -10.16 -35.28
CA ARG A 37 8.48 -9.96 -36.58
C ARG A 37 7.11 -10.64 -36.49
N PHE A 38 6.06 -9.84 -36.26
CA PHE A 38 4.68 -10.29 -36.44
C PHE A 38 4.56 -10.84 -37.87
N VAL A 39 4.27 -12.14 -37.98
CA VAL A 39 3.93 -12.77 -39.25
C VAL A 39 2.49 -12.38 -39.55
N ASP A 40 2.32 -11.61 -40.62
CA ASP A 40 1.03 -11.19 -41.14
C ASP A 40 0.19 -12.40 -41.59
N THR A 41 -1.07 -12.37 -41.16
CA THR A 41 -2.28 -12.82 -41.86
C THR A 41 -2.26 -14.22 -42.50
N HIS A 42 -2.85 -15.20 -41.80
CA HIS A 42 -3.50 -16.31 -42.48
C HIS A 42 -4.89 -15.87 -42.97
N ASN A 43 -5.03 -15.76 -44.29
CA ASN A 43 -6.31 -15.73 -44.99
C ASN A 43 -7.10 -17.01 -44.66
N THR A 44 -8.11 -16.91 -43.80
CA THR A 44 -9.11 -17.96 -43.66
C THR A 44 -10.20 -17.72 -44.70
N THR A 45 -10.16 -18.50 -45.78
CA THR A 45 -11.25 -18.60 -46.74
C THR A 45 -12.52 -19.03 -46.01
N MET A 46 -13.54 -18.17 -46.03
CA MET A 46 -14.89 -18.51 -45.58
C MET A 46 -15.42 -19.67 -46.42
N ALA A 47 -15.48 -20.87 -45.84
CA ALA A 47 -16.32 -21.95 -46.33
C ALA A 47 -17.74 -21.67 -45.84
N THR A 48 -18.67 -21.48 -46.76
CA THR A 48 -20.10 -21.38 -46.50
C THR A 48 -20.64 -22.73 -46.03
N THR A 49 -20.89 -22.88 -44.73
CA THR A 49 -21.61 -24.02 -44.17
C THR A 49 -23.11 -23.72 -44.19
N GLU A 50 -23.86 -24.55 -44.91
CA GLU A 50 -25.32 -24.56 -44.96
C GLU A 50 -25.91 -24.70 -43.55
N THR A 51 -26.80 -23.78 -43.18
CA THR A 51 -27.57 -23.82 -41.94
C THR A 51 -28.61 -24.94 -41.99
N LYS A 52 -28.26 -26.12 -41.50
CA LYS A 52 -29.26 -27.10 -41.04
C LYS A 52 -29.74 -26.68 -39.66
N GLU A 53 -31.06 -26.55 -39.51
CA GLU A 53 -31.73 -26.24 -38.25
C GLU A 53 -31.45 -27.37 -37.25
N TYR A 54 -30.56 -27.10 -36.30
CA TYR A 54 -30.10 -28.05 -35.30
C TYR A 54 -31.11 -28.13 -34.15
N VAL A 55 -31.71 -29.30 -33.95
CA VAL A 55 -32.61 -29.56 -32.81
C VAL A 55 -31.73 -29.93 -31.62
N ARG A 56 -31.78 -29.08 -30.59
CA ARG A 56 -30.98 -29.16 -29.37
C ARG A 56 -31.40 -30.35 -28.49
N ASN A 57 -30.45 -31.19 -28.11
CA ASN A 57 -30.65 -32.38 -27.27
C ASN A 57 -30.16 -32.15 -25.82
N GLU A 58 -30.53 -33.05 -24.90
CA GLU A 58 -30.11 -32.97 -23.48
C GLU A 58 -28.59 -32.99 -23.28
N LEU A 59 -27.86 -33.73 -24.13
CA LEU A 59 -26.39 -33.74 -24.19
C LEU A 59 -25.79 -32.36 -24.53
N ASP A 60 -26.49 -31.53 -25.31
CA ASP A 60 -26.03 -30.17 -25.61
C ASP A 60 -26.20 -29.24 -24.40
N ALA A 61 -27.21 -29.50 -23.55
CA ALA A 61 -27.38 -28.77 -22.30
C ALA A 61 -26.30 -29.17 -21.28
N GLU A 62 -25.94 -30.45 -21.21
CA GLU A 62 -24.79 -30.91 -20.40
C GLU A 62 -23.46 -30.36 -20.91
N PHE A 63 -23.27 -30.27 -22.23
CA PHE A 63 -22.04 -29.72 -22.82
C PHE A 63 -21.90 -28.21 -22.59
N GLU A 64 -22.99 -27.46 -22.59
CA GLU A 64 -22.97 -26.03 -22.20
C GLU A 64 -22.67 -25.87 -20.71
N ASN A 65 -23.24 -26.73 -19.84
CA ASN A 65 -22.90 -26.76 -18.41
C ASN A 65 -21.43 -27.15 -18.17
N PHE A 66 -20.83 -27.97 -19.04
CA PHE A 66 -19.41 -28.31 -18.97
C PHE A 66 -18.52 -27.08 -19.17
N TRP A 67 -18.80 -26.22 -20.16
CA TRP A 67 -18.01 -25.00 -20.38
C TRP A 67 -18.17 -23.95 -19.28
N ASP A 68 -19.25 -24.07 -18.50
CA ASP A 68 -19.55 -23.24 -17.33
C ASP A 68 -18.90 -23.76 -16.04
N THR A 69 -18.44 -25.01 -16.01
CA THR A 69 -17.87 -25.67 -14.81
C THR A 69 -16.43 -26.15 -14.99
N VAL A 70 -15.90 -26.10 -16.21
CA VAL A 70 -14.55 -26.61 -16.49
C VAL A 70 -13.47 -25.66 -16.00
N SER A 71 -12.66 -26.15 -15.06
CA SER A 71 -11.51 -25.40 -14.55
C SER A 71 -10.53 -25.03 -15.67
N CYS A 72 -10.11 -23.77 -15.70
CA CYS A 72 -9.18 -23.26 -16.72
C CYS A 72 -7.83 -24.02 -16.74
N PHE A 73 -7.45 -24.65 -15.63
CA PHE A 73 -6.21 -25.43 -15.53
C PHE A 73 -6.20 -26.66 -16.46
N ALA A 74 -7.37 -27.18 -16.84
CA ALA A 74 -7.50 -28.28 -17.80
C ALA A 74 -6.94 -27.94 -19.19
N ALA A 75 -6.80 -26.65 -19.52
CA ALA A 75 -6.17 -26.20 -20.76
C ALA A 75 -4.72 -26.70 -20.92
N ASN A 76 -4.01 -26.96 -19.81
CA ASN A 76 -2.63 -27.46 -19.86
C ASN A 76 -2.51 -28.90 -20.38
N THR A 77 -3.60 -29.67 -20.35
CA THR A 77 -3.62 -31.07 -20.80
C THR A 77 -3.75 -31.17 -22.32
N PHE A 78 -4.21 -30.11 -22.99
CA PHE A 78 -4.38 -30.08 -24.44
C PHE A 78 -3.07 -29.71 -25.17
N PRO A 79 -2.88 -30.18 -26.41
CA PRO A 79 -1.77 -29.74 -27.26
C PRO A 79 -1.86 -28.24 -27.53
N PHE A 80 -0.70 -27.58 -27.69
CA PHE A 80 -0.59 -26.11 -27.78
C PHE A 80 -1.52 -25.47 -28.83
N GLU A 81 -1.73 -26.14 -29.96
CA GLU A 81 -2.58 -25.68 -31.08
C GLU A 81 -4.07 -25.57 -30.70
N GLU A 82 -4.56 -26.41 -29.78
CA GLU A 82 -5.97 -26.46 -29.37
C GLU A 82 -6.24 -25.64 -28.10
N ARG A 83 -5.19 -25.22 -27.38
CA ARG A 83 -5.32 -24.48 -26.10
C ARG A 83 -6.08 -23.18 -26.26
N CYS A 84 -5.84 -22.42 -27.33
CA CYS A 84 -6.58 -21.17 -27.55
C CYS A 84 -8.07 -21.43 -27.79
N ALA A 85 -8.41 -22.46 -28.58
CA ALA A 85 -9.81 -22.82 -28.84
C ALA A 85 -10.53 -23.25 -27.55
N PHE A 86 -9.82 -23.94 -26.64
CA PHE A 86 -10.34 -24.31 -25.33
C PHE A 86 -10.50 -23.10 -24.40
N VAL A 87 -9.48 -22.27 -24.25
CA VAL A 87 -9.48 -21.09 -23.35
C VAL A 87 -10.53 -20.04 -23.78
N MET A 88 -10.80 -19.92 -25.08
CA MET A 88 -11.84 -19.02 -25.59
C MET A 88 -13.27 -19.53 -25.33
N LYS A 89 -13.45 -20.84 -25.10
CA LYS A 89 -14.75 -21.45 -24.83
C LYS A 89 -15.06 -21.58 -23.34
N ALA A 90 -14.06 -21.83 -22.52
CA ALA A 90 -14.22 -21.94 -21.07
C ALA A 90 -14.51 -20.57 -20.43
N LYS A 91 -15.66 -20.41 -19.78
CA LYS A 91 -16.04 -19.13 -19.14
C LYS A 91 -15.18 -18.82 -17.91
N ASP A 92 -14.76 -19.84 -17.16
CA ASP A 92 -13.91 -19.70 -15.98
C ASP A 92 -12.56 -19.05 -16.29
N CYS A 93 -11.97 -19.30 -17.47
CA CYS A 93 -10.69 -18.71 -17.85
C CYS A 93 -10.73 -17.18 -17.92
N ASN A 94 -11.91 -16.61 -18.14
CA ASN A 94 -12.11 -15.17 -18.30
C ASN A 94 -12.72 -14.53 -17.03
N ARG A 95 -13.49 -15.30 -16.24
CA ARG A 95 -14.13 -14.82 -14.99
C ARG A 95 -13.18 -14.85 -13.79
N SER A 96 -12.32 -15.89 -13.67
CA SER A 96 -11.41 -16.07 -12.53
C SER A 96 -10.14 -15.18 -12.56
N THR A 97 -9.88 -14.48 -13.66
CA THR A 97 -8.65 -13.67 -13.84
C THR A 97 -8.93 -12.17 -13.78
N ASN A 98 -9.27 -11.67 -12.57
CA ASN A 98 -9.76 -10.30 -12.34
C ASN A 98 -8.81 -9.15 -12.76
N VAL A 99 -7.50 -9.39 -12.92
CA VAL A 99 -6.54 -8.31 -13.20
C VAL A 99 -5.91 -8.44 -14.59
N VAL A 100 -5.36 -9.60 -14.93
CA VAL A 100 -4.72 -9.89 -16.22
C VAL A 100 -5.05 -11.34 -16.61
N PRO A 101 -5.68 -11.60 -17.77
CA PRO A 101 -6.05 -12.95 -18.21
C PRO A 101 -4.82 -13.67 -18.76
N TYR A 102 -3.92 -14.06 -17.87
CA TYR A 102 -2.62 -14.62 -18.24
C TYR A 102 -2.73 -15.91 -19.05
N MET A 103 -3.74 -16.76 -18.78
CA MET A 103 -3.99 -17.98 -19.55
C MET A 103 -4.41 -17.67 -21.00
N ARG A 104 -5.24 -16.65 -21.21
CA ARG A 104 -5.64 -16.20 -22.56
C ARG A 104 -4.48 -15.55 -23.31
N ILE A 105 -3.71 -14.70 -22.63
CA ILE A 105 -2.54 -14.05 -23.24
C ILE A 105 -1.51 -15.10 -23.65
N LEU A 106 -1.27 -16.11 -22.80
CA LEU A 106 -0.31 -17.18 -23.08
C LEU A 106 -0.76 -18.13 -24.19
N ALA A 107 -2.05 -18.50 -24.22
CA ALA A 107 -2.58 -19.46 -25.18
C ALA A 107 -2.99 -18.82 -26.52
N CYS A 108 -3.57 -17.61 -26.52
CA CYS A 108 -4.16 -16.99 -27.72
C CYS A 108 -3.35 -15.83 -28.29
N ASP A 109 -2.87 -14.90 -27.46
CA ASP A 109 -2.19 -13.70 -27.98
C ASP A 109 -0.73 -13.99 -28.34
N LEU A 110 -0.05 -14.78 -27.51
CA LEU A 110 1.34 -15.21 -27.71
C LEU A 110 1.45 -16.50 -28.55
N ASN A 111 0.37 -17.28 -28.64
CA ASN A 111 0.25 -18.55 -29.37
C ASN A 111 1.52 -19.43 -29.24
N CYS A 112 1.88 -19.76 -27.99
CA CYS A 112 3.11 -20.50 -27.70
C CYS A 112 3.09 -21.87 -28.38
N VAL A 113 4.02 -22.12 -29.32
CA VAL A 113 4.09 -23.40 -30.05
C VAL A 113 5.03 -24.38 -29.34
N ASN A 114 6.00 -23.85 -28.57
CA ASN A 114 7.06 -24.63 -27.94
C ASN A 114 7.06 -24.50 -26.41
N GLU A 115 7.46 -25.57 -25.72
CA GLU A 115 7.66 -25.56 -24.26
C GLU A 115 8.71 -24.52 -23.81
N PHE A 116 9.73 -24.26 -24.65
CA PHE A 116 10.76 -23.27 -24.37
C PHE A 116 10.22 -21.83 -24.37
N GLU A 117 9.30 -21.50 -25.29
CA GLU A 117 8.64 -20.21 -25.32
C GLU A 117 7.77 -20.03 -24.07
N MET A 118 6.99 -21.05 -23.73
CA MET A 118 6.18 -21.08 -22.50
C MET A 118 7.03 -20.85 -21.25
N LEU A 119 8.20 -21.48 -21.14
CA LEU A 119 9.13 -21.30 -20.02
C LEU A 119 9.70 -19.87 -19.95
N ILE A 120 10.05 -19.27 -21.10
CA ILE A 120 10.52 -17.87 -21.15
C ILE A 120 9.40 -16.93 -20.69
N PHE A 121 8.16 -17.13 -21.14
CA PHE A 121 7.05 -16.27 -20.71
C PHE A 121 6.71 -16.45 -19.23
N LEU A 122 6.73 -17.69 -18.73
CA LEU A 122 6.51 -17.95 -17.31
C LEU A 122 7.57 -17.29 -16.44
N THR A 123 8.84 -17.38 -16.84
CA THR A 123 9.95 -16.72 -16.12
C THR A 123 9.87 -15.20 -16.20
N LEU A 124 9.47 -14.63 -17.34
CA LEU A 124 9.21 -13.19 -17.49
C LEU A 124 8.04 -12.73 -16.63
N PHE A 125 6.95 -13.49 -16.57
CA PHE A 125 5.79 -13.21 -15.73
C PHE A 125 6.16 -13.24 -14.23
N LEU A 126 6.92 -14.27 -13.81
CA LEU A 126 7.43 -14.35 -12.45
C LEU A 126 8.35 -13.16 -12.11
N ALA A 127 9.22 -12.76 -13.05
CA ALA A 127 10.07 -11.59 -12.89
C ALA A 127 9.23 -10.30 -12.77
N LEU A 128 8.18 -10.14 -13.56
CA LEU A 128 7.24 -9.02 -13.46
C LEU A 128 6.56 -8.98 -12.09
N CYS A 129 6.06 -10.12 -11.58
CA CYS A 129 5.49 -10.23 -10.25
C CYS A 129 6.49 -9.82 -9.15
N PHE A 130 7.75 -10.25 -9.28
CA PHE A 130 8.81 -9.85 -8.37
C PHE A 130 9.07 -8.34 -8.41
N VAL A 131 9.08 -7.72 -9.59
CA VAL A 131 9.21 -6.25 -9.73
C VAL A 131 8.03 -5.51 -9.10
N ILE A 132 6.80 -5.99 -9.28
CA ILE A 132 5.60 -5.42 -8.65
C ILE A 132 5.70 -5.52 -7.12
N LEU A 133 6.17 -6.66 -6.59
CA LEU A 133 6.38 -6.82 -5.15
C LEU A 133 7.43 -5.84 -4.61
N LEU A 134 8.54 -5.67 -5.33
CA LEU A 134 9.57 -4.68 -4.97
C LEU A 134 9.00 -3.25 -5.00
N LEU A 135 8.18 -2.91 -6.00
CA LEU A 135 7.50 -1.62 -6.08
C LEU A 135 6.54 -1.43 -4.90
N LEU A 136 5.77 -2.46 -4.54
CA LEU A 136 4.86 -2.44 -3.40
C LEU A 136 5.61 -2.15 -2.09
N ILE A 137 6.74 -2.84 -1.86
CA ILE A 137 7.60 -2.58 -0.69
C ILE A 137 8.06 -1.12 -0.65
N HIS A 138 8.48 -0.57 -1.80
CA HIS A 138 8.86 0.84 -1.90
C HIS A 138 7.70 1.78 -1.55
N VAL A 139 6.52 1.53 -2.13
CA VAL A 139 5.31 2.34 -1.88
C VAL A 139 4.92 2.30 -0.40
N CYS A 140 4.97 1.12 0.22
CA CYS A 140 4.66 0.94 1.63
C CYS A 140 5.60 1.75 2.55
N ASN A 141 6.90 1.75 2.26
CA ASN A 141 7.91 2.40 3.10
C ASN A 141 7.99 3.92 2.94
N HIS A 142 7.77 4.42 1.72
CA HIS A 142 7.93 5.84 1.39
C HIS A 142 6.63 6.63 1.40
N TYR A 143 5.48 6.00 1.09
CA TYR A 143 4.21 6.72 0.99
C TYR A 143 3.20 6.27 2.05
N TYR A 144 2.97 4.96 2.21
CA TYR A 144 1.93 4.45 3.12
C TYR A 144 2.26 4.66 4.60
N SER A 145 3.47 4.29 5.05
CA SER A 145 3.84 4.42 6.46
C SER A 145 3.85 5.88 6.97
N PRO A 146 4.44 6.87 6.25
CA PRO A 146 4.36 8.26 6.67
C PRO A 146 2.94 8.83 6.65
N ALA A 147 2.13 8.46 5.65
CA ALA A 147 0.72 8.88 5.58
C ALA A 147 -0.07 8.37 6.80
N LEU A 148 0.12 7.10 7.17
CA LEU A 148 -0.52 6.51 8.34
C LEU A 148 -0.10 7.21 9.64
N LYS A 149 1.19 7.51 9.82
CA LYS A 149 1.69 8.30 10.96
C LYS A 149 1.04 9.69 11.00
N ALA A 150 0.89 10.33 9.84
CA ALA A 150 0.28 11.65 9.73
C ALA A 150 -1.21 11.66 10.10
N VAL A 151 -1.96 10.64 9.66
CA VAL A 151 -3.38 10.44 9.98
C VAL A 151 -3.56 10.05 11.45
N SER A 152 -2.76 9.13 11.97
CA SER A 152 -2.81 8.72 13.37
C SER A 152 -2.62 9.91 14.31
N LYS A 153 -1.66 10.78 13.98
CA LYS A 153 -1.43 12.01 14.74
C LYS A 153 -2.55 13.05 14.58
N PHE A 154 -3.19 13.11 13.42
CA PHE A 154 -4.37 13.98 13.23
C PHE A 154 -5.55 13.54 14.12
N MET A 155 -5.75 12.22 14.24
CA MET A 155 -6.76 11.61 15.08
C MET A 155 -6.38 11.58 16.58
N HIS A 156 -5.19 12.09 16.94
CA HIS A 156 -4.60 12.00 18.29
C HIS A 156 -4.59 10.57 18.85
N MET A 157 -4.35 9.59 17.99
CA MET A 157 -4.41 8.20 18.38
C MET A 157 -3.08 7.73 18.97
N ASN A 158 -3.10 6.74 19.87
CA ASN A 158 -1.86 6.09 20.30
C ASN A 158 -1.33 5.13 19.22
N GLU A 159 -0.07 4.72 19.33
CA GLU A 159 0.57 3.82 18.34
C GLU A 159 -0.17 2.48 18.21
N HIS A 160 -0.65 1.94 19.32
CA HIS A 160 -1.32 0.65 19.37
C HIS A 160 -2.71 0.69 18.69
N LEU A 161 -3.57 1.62 19.09
CA LEU A 161 -4.90 1.89 18.52
C LEU A 161 -4.79 2.21 17.02
N ALA A 162 -3.74 2.92 16.60
CA ALA A 162 -3.49 3.18 15.18
C ALA A 162 -3.14 1.92 14.39
N GLY A 163 -2.41 0.99 15.00
CA GLY A 163 -2.13 -0.32 14.43
C GLY A 163 -3.40 -1.16 14.27
N VAL A 164 -4.18 -1.32 15.35
CA VAL A 164 -5.36 -2.19 15.34
C VAL A 164 -6.54 -1.65 14.53
N THR A 165 -6.57 -0.34 14.23
CA THR A 165 -7.65 0.29 13.45
C THR A 165 -7.20 0.66 12.03
N LEU A 166 -6.37 1.68 11.87
CA LEU A 166 -6.04 2.25 10.55
C LEU A 166 -5.15 1.30 9.73
N LEU A 167 -4.11 0.73 10.33
CA LEU A 167 -3.23 -0.21 9.63
C LEU A 167 -3.98 -1.51 9.29
N ALA A 168 -4.74 -2.04 10.25
CA ALA A 168 -5.58 -3.23 10.04
C ALA A 168 -6.63 -3.00 8.94
N PHE A 169 -7.36 -1.89 8.98
CA PHE A 169 -8.34 -1.54 7.95
C PHE A 169 -7.69 -1.41 6.56
N GLY A 170 -6.54 -0.73 6.47
CA GLY A 170 -5.84 -0.58 5.20
C GLY A 170 -5.44 -1.93 4.58
N ASN A 171 -4.95 -2.86 5.39
CA ASN A 171 -4.56 -4.19 4.92
C ASN A 171 -5.78 -5.07 4.59
N SER A 172 -6.78 -5.12 5.48
CA SER A 172 -7.92 -6.03 5.34
C SER A 172 -8.99 -5.54 4.36
N SER A 173 -9.00 -4.25 4.00
CA SER A 173 -9.99 -3.71 3.05
C SER A 173 -9.85 -4.34 1.66
N ALA A 174 -8.62 -4.51 1.16
CA ALA A 174 -8.36 -5.14 -0.13
C ALA A 174 -8.81 -6.62 -0.12
N ASP A 175 -8.50 -7.34 0.96
CA ASP A 175 -8.93 -8.74 1.13
C ASP A 175 -10.46 -8.86 1.19
N LEU A 176 -11.14 -7.95 1.90
CA LEU A 176 -12.60 -7.88 1.96
C LEU A 176 -13.21 -7.69 0.56
N PHE A 177 -12.70 -6.74 -0.22
CA PHE A 177 -13.21 -6.49 -1.57
C PHE A 177 -12.92 -7.66 -2.52
N SER A 178 -11.77 -8.33 -2.37
CA SER A 178 -11.44 -9.53 -3.15
C SER A 178 -12.40 -10.68 -2.84
N ASN A 179 -12.66 -10.94 -1.56
CA ASN A 179 -13.59 -11.99 -1.13
C ASN A 179 -15.04 -11.66 -1.52
N LEU A 180 -15.42 -10.38 -1.49
CA LEU A 180 -16.75 -9.91 -1.93
C LEU A 180 -16.95 -10.07 -3.44
N ALA A 181 -15.89 -9.89 -4.24
CA ALA A 181 -15.95 -10.08 -5.68
C ALA A 181 -16.12 -11.55 -6.09
N SER A 182 -15.71 -12.50 -5.24
CA SER A 182 -15.82 -13.95 -5.45
C SER A 182 -17.03 -14.57 -4.74
N VAL A 183 -18.02 -13.79 -4.31
CA VAL A 183 -19.20 -14.32 -3.59
C VAL A 183 -20.04 -15.29 -4.43
N ASP A 184 -19.99 -15.16 -5.76
CA ASP A 184 -20.69 -16.07 -6.67
C ASP A 184 -19.93 -17.39 -6.93
N GLU A 185 -18.73 -17.58 -6.35
CA GLU A 185 -17.88 -18.76 -6.53
C GLU A 185 -17.77 -19.56 -5.22
N ASP A 186 -17.74 -20.90 -5.32
CA ASP A 186 -17.58 -21.82 -4.18
C ASP A 186 -16.14 -21.81 -3.61
N VAL A 187 -15.69 -20.65 -3.15
CA VAL A 187 -14.35 -20.45 -2.58
C VAL A 187 -14.39 -20.61 -1.06
N PRO A 188 -13.48 -21.38 -0.45
CA PRO A 188 -13.43 -21.57 1.01
C PRO A 188 -12.88 -20.32 1.74
N VAL A 189 -13.68 -19.25 1.79
CA VAL A 189 -13.28 -17.92 2.32
C VAL A 189 -12.82 -17.98 3.78
N PHE A 190 -13.52 -18.75 4.63
CA PHE A 190 -13.18 -18.88 6.04
C PHE A 190 -11.81 -19.53 6.25
N ALA A 191 -11.56 -20.68 5.62
CA ALA A 191 -10.29 -21.40 5.74
C ALA A 191 -9.11 -20.55 5.23
N ASN A 192 -9.29 -19.87 4.09
CA ASN A 192 -8.27 -18.98 3.52
C ASN A 192 -7.96 -17.80 4.44
N SER A 193 -9.00 -17.15 4.98
CA SER A 193 -8.85 -16.00 5.88
C SER A 193 -8.20 -16.39 7.22
N MET A 194 -8.59 -17.55 7.77
CA MET A 194 -8.01 -18.09 8.99
C MET A 194 -6.53 -18.43 8.81
N ALA A 195 -6.17 -19.11 7.71
CA ALA A 195 -4.78 -19.45 7.40
C ALA A 195 -3.90 -18.19 7.28
N ALA A 196 -4.42 -17.15 6.60
CA ALA A 196 -3.73 -15.86 6.48
C ALA A 196 -3.53 -15.19 7.86
N ALA A 197 -4.56 -15.15 8.71
CA ALA A 197 -4.48 -14.57 10.05
C ALA A 197 -3.48 -15.31 10.96
N LEU A 198 -3.45 -16.64 10.91
CA LEU A 198 -2.49 -17.47 11.65
C LEU A 198 -1.06 -17.27 11.15
N PHE A 199 -0.85 -17.18 9.83
CA PHE A 199 0.47 -16.92 9.27
C PHE A 199 1.01 -15.54 9.69
N VAL A 200 0.18 -14.50 9.65
CA VAL A 200 0.58 -13.15 10.06
C VAL A 200 0.89 -13.09 11.56
N SER A 201 0.02 -13.66 12.41
CA SER A 201 0.21 -13.60 13.86
C SER A 201 1.40 -14.44 14.35
N MET A 202 1.54 -15.68 13.87
CA MET A 202 2.59 -16.60 14.36
C MET A 202 3.92 -16.35 13.67
N VAL A 203 3.96 -16.36 12.32
CA VAL A 203 5.21 -16.30 11.56
C VAL A 203 5.71 -14.86 11.47
N SER A 204 4.88 -13.94 10.98
CA SER A 204 5.30 -12.55 10.80
C SER A 204 5.50 -11.84 12.14
N GLY A 205 4.55 -11.97 13.07
CA GLY A 205 4.68 -11.45 14.43
C GLY A 205 5.88 -12.04 15.18
N GLY A 206 6.07 -13.36 15.11
CA GLY A 206 7.21 -14.05 15.71
C GLY A 206 8.56 -13.58 15.14
N LEU A 207 8.65 -13.43 13.81
CA LEU A 207 9.86 -12.96 13.15
C LEU A 207 10.20 -11.50 13.54
N ILE A 208 9.21 -10.62 13.65
CA ILE A 208 9.44 -9.23 14.07
C ILE A 208 9.93 -9.19 15.53
N CYS A 209 9.31 -9.96 16.43
CA CYS A 209 9.74 -10.10 17.82
C CYS A 209 11.17 -10.67 17.93
N TYR A 210 11.55 -11.56 17.01
CA TYR A 210 12.90 -12.12 16.94
C TYR A 210 13.93 -11.13 16.39
N MET A 211 13.62 -10.42 15.30
CA MET A 211 14.54 -9.52 14.61
C MET A 211 14.72 -8.17 15.33
N PHE A 212 13.64 -7.63 15.89
CA PHE A 212 13.63 -6.32 16.51
C PHE A 212 13.09 -6.42 17.93
N PRO A 213 13.95 -6.34 18.96
CA PRO A 213 13.45 -6.37 20.32
C PRO A 213 12.81 -5.00 20.64
N PHE A 214 11.47 -4.97 20.72
CA PHE A 214 10.69 -3.81 21.16
C PHE A 214 9.91 -4.15 22.44
N LYS A 215 9.61 -3.12 23.26
CA LYS A 215 8.80 -3.30 24.46
C LYS A 215 7.34 -3.35 24.04
N MET A 216 6.72 -4.51 24.13
CA MET A 216 5.29 -4.69 23.85
C MET A 216 4.47 -4.45 25.13
N ASN A 217 3.31 -3.80 25.00
CA ASN A 217 2.39 -3.64 26.11
C ASN A 217 1.60 -4.94 26.30
N ALA A 218 1.88 -5.65 27.40
CA ALA A 218 1.29 -6.96 27.66
C ALA A 218 -0.23 -6.89 27.82
N TYR A 219 -0.75 -5.82 28.45
CA TYR A 219 -2.18 -5.66 28.68
C TYR A 219 -2.96 -5.57 27.37
N GLU A 220 -2.56 -4.65 26.49
CA GLU A 220 -3.17 -4.44 25.18
C GLU A 220 -3.07 -5.69 24.30
N SER A 221 -1.91 -6.35 24.30
CA SER A 221 -1.69 -7.55 23.47
C SER A 221 -2.52 -8.74 23.92
N VAL A 222 -2.61 -8.99 25.23
CA VAL A 222 -3.42 -10.09 25.77
C VAL A 222 -4.90 -9.84 25.48
N ARG A 223 -5.38 -8.61 25.67
CA ARG A 223 -6.76 -8.22 25.33
C ARG A 223 -7.07 -8.54 23.86
N ASP A 224 -6.22 -8.14 22.94
CA ASP A 224 -6.46 -8.36 21.50
C ASP A 224 -6.43 -9.83 21.12
N ILE A 225 -5.50 -10.62 21.68
CA ILE A 225 -5.44 -12.07 21.45
C ILE A 225 -6.70 -12.76 22.01
N MET A 226 -7.21 -12.32 23.16
CA MET A 226 -8.46 -12.85 23.74
C MET A 226 -9.66 -12.56 22.84
N PHE A 227 -9.77 -11.36 22.28
CA PHE A 227 -10.84 -11.03 21.32
C PHE A 227 -10.71 -11.77 20.00
N LEU A 228 -9.48 -11.98 19.51
CA LEU A 228 -9.24 -12.81 18.33
C LEU A 228 -9.70 -14.26 18.58
N ILE A 229 -9.31 -14.86 19.70
CA ILE A 229 -9.74 -16.21 20.06
C ILE A 229 -11.27 -16.25 20.17
N LEU A 230 -11.89 -15.31 20.89
CA LEU A 230 -13.34 -15.22 21.01
C LEU A 230 -14.05 -15.14 19.65
N GLY A 231 -13.58 -14.27 18.75
CA GLY A 231 -14.17 -14.12 17.42
C GLY A 231 -14.01 -15.37 16.55
N THR A 232 -12.84 -16.00 16.58
CA THR A 232 -12.58 -17.23 15.81
C THR A 232 -13.37 -18.43 16.33
N THR A 233 -13.49 -18.60 17.64
CA THR A 233 -14.23 -19.72 18.24
C THR A 233 -15.73 -19.54 18.10
N THR A 234 -16.26 -18.33 18.21
CA THR A 234 -17.69 -18.04 17.95
C THR A 234 -18.06 -18.32 16.50
N LEU A 235 -17.22 -17.88 15.54
CA LEU A 235 -17.42 -18.19 14.12
C LEU A 235 -17.32 -19.69 13.84
N GLN A 236 -16.34 -20.38 14.41
CA GLN A 236 -16.22 -21.83 14.28
C GLN A 236 -17.45 -22.55 14.86
N TYR A 237 -17.96 -22.11 16.00
CA TYR A 237 -19.16 -22.67 16.62
C TYR A 237 -20.40 -22.53 15.72
N PHE A 238 -20.61 -21.38 15.08
CA PHE A 238 -21.71 -21.18 14.13
C PHE A 238 -21.57 -22.10 12.92
N LEU A 239 -20.37 -22.21 12.35
CA LEU A 239 -20.09 -23.09 11.20
C LEU A 239 -20.23 -24.58 11.50
N GLU A 240 -20.01 -25.00 12.76
CA GLU A 240 -20.21 -26.40 13.18
C GLU A 240 -21.67 -26.72 13.50
N THR A 241 -22.45 -25.72 13.91
CA THR A 241 -23.85 -25.92 14.33
C THR A 241 -24.78 -25.99 13.13
N ASP A 242 -24.69 -25.03 12.22
CA ASP A 242 -25.54 -24.93 11.04
C ASP A 242 -24.69 -24.90 9.76
N MET A 243 -25.13 -25.65 8.73
CA MET A 243 -24.47 -25.71 7.41
C MET A 243 -24.62 -24.40 6.62
N GLU A 244 -25.52 -23.51 7.04
CA GLU A 244 -25.80 -22.21 6.44
C GLU A 244 -25.73 -21.13 7.51
N VAL A 245 -25.14 -19.96 7.17
CA VAL A 245 -25.00 -18.85 8.11
C VAL A 245 -26.29 -18.03 8.16
N SER A 246 -26.92 -17.95 9.33
CA SER A 246 -28.13 -17.15 9.56
C SER A 246 -27.83 -15.66 9.69
N GLU A 247 -28.81 -14.81 9.34
CA GLU A 247 -28.73 -13.35 9.54
C GLU A 247 -28.42 -12.98 11.01
N SER A 248 -28.94 -13.76 11.96
CA SER A 248 -28.69 -13.54 13.39
C SER A 248 -27.23 -13.79 13.79
N GLU A 249 -26.58 -14.76 13.16
CA GLU A 249 -25.17 -15.09 13.43
C GLU A 249 -24.25 -14.03 12.86
N PHE A 250 -24.56 -13.53 11.65
CA PHE A 250 -23.86 -12.37 11.09
C PHE A 250 -23.99 -11.14 11.99
N ILE A 251 -25.20 -10.84 12.47
CA ILE A 251 -25.43 -9.72 13.41
C ILE A 251 -24.64 -9.94 14.70
N CYS A 252 -24.59 -11.16 15.23
CA CYS A 252 -23.81 -11.50 16.42
C CYS A 252 -22.30 -11.22 16.21
N MET A 253 -21.73 -11.71 15.12
CA MET A 253 -20.32 -11.48 14.75
C MET A 253 -20.01 -10.00 14.56
N PHE A 254 -20.93 -9.25 13.94
CA PHE A 254 -20.80 -7.81 13.80
C PHE A 254 -20.75 -7.09 15.16
N PHE A 255 -21.60 -7.48 16.12
CA PHE A 255 -21.57 -6.92 17.47
C PHE A 255 -20.28 -7.25 18.24
N VAL A 256 -19.72 -8.46 18.08
CA VAL A 256 -18.42 -8.81 18.67
C VAL A 256 -17.33 -7.87 18.17
N TYR A 257 -17.31 -7.56 16.87
CA TYR A 257 -16.37 -6.61 16.29
C TYR A 257 -16.57 -5.17 16.81
N ILE A 258 -17.81 -4.68 16.85
CA ILE A 258 -18.11 -3.34 17.39
C ILE A 258 -17.72 -3.24 18.87
N PHE A 259 -17.98 -4.28 19.66
CA PHE A 259 -17.60 -4.34 21.06
C PHE A 259 -16.07 -4.32 21.23
N TYR A 260 -15.33 -5.07 20.43
CA TYR A 260 -13.86 -5.03 20.41
C TYR A 260 -13.33 -3.60 20.16
N ILE A 261 -13.85 -2.91 19.14
CA ILE A 261 -13.44 -1.53 18.83
C ILE A 261 -13.83 -0.57 19.97
N LEU A 262 -15.01 -0.74 20.57
CA LEU A 262 -15.45 0.09 21.70
C LEU A 262 -14.51 -0.05 22.90
N VAL A 263 -14.13 -1.28 23.27
CA VAL A 263 -13.18 -1.52 24.38
C VAL A 263 -11.84 -0.85 24.09
N ASN A 264 -11.32 -0.97 22.88
CA ASN A 264 -10.09 -0.31 22.44
C ASN A 264 -10.14 1.22 22.58
N VAL A 265 -11.25 1.83 22.16
CA VAL A 265 -11.46 3.28 22.27
C VAL A 265 -11.62 3.72 23.73
N VAL A 266 -12.35 2.95 24.54
CA VAL A 266 -12.52 3.20 25.98
C VAL A 266 -11.18 3.14 26.70
N ASP A 267 -10.31 2.18 26.38
CA ASP A 267 -9.00 2.07 27.02
C ASP A 267 -8.13 3.31 26.75
N VAL A 268 -8.09 3.81 25.52
CA VAL A 268 -7.39 5.05 25.19
C VAL A 268 -8.01 6.25 25.91
N TYR A 269 -9.34 6.30 26.01
CA TYR A 269 -10.02 7.35 26.76
C TYR A 269 -9.69 7.31 28.26
N LEU A 270 -9.63 6.12 28.87
CA LEU A 270 -9.25 5.92 30.26
C LEU A 270 -7.81 6.35 30.52
N ILE A 271 -6.86 6.00 29.63
CA ILE A 271 -5.47 6.45 29.72
C ILE A 271 -5.37 7.98 29.69
N ARG A 272 -6.11 8.64 28.79
CA ARG A 272 -6.16 10.11 28.74
C ARG A 272 -6.71 10.73 30.02
N ARG A 273 -7.79 10.18 30.56
CA ARG A 273 -8.36 10.66 31.84
C ARG A 273 -7.41 10.44 33.01
N ALA A 274 -6.72 9.30 33.04
CA ALA A 274 -5.71 9.02 34.04
C ALA A 274 -4.59 10.06 33.99
N LEU A 275 -4.08 10.39 32.79
CA LEU A 275 -3.05 11.42 32.61
C LEU A 275 -3.49 12.79 33.13
N ILE A 276 -4.69 13.25 32.78
CA ILE A 276 -5.22 14.56 33.25
C ILE A 276 -5.31 14.57 34.78
N THR A 277 -5.79 13.48 35.37
CA THR A 277 -5.93 13.35 36.82
C THR A 277 -4.56 13.34 37.51
N THR A 278 -3.58 12.62 36.96
CA THR A 278 -2.20 12.59 37.45
C THR A 278 -1.54 13.97 37.36
N ASN A 279 -1.72 14.70 36.25
CA ASN A 279 -1.21 16.07 36.12
C ASN A 279 -1.79 17.01 37.18
N ALA A 280 -3.11 16.95 37.40
CA ALA A 280 -3.75 17.74 38.46
C ALA A 280 -3.23 17.39 39.86
N GLN A 281 -2.90 16.12 40.13
CA GLN A 281 -2.28 15.71 41.39
C GLN A 281 -0.85 16.22 41.53
N ILE A 282 -0.09 16.29 40.45
CA ILE A 282 1.26 16.85 40.43
C ILE A 282 1.21 18.35 40.74
N ASP A 283 0.33 19.10 40.07
CA ASP A 283 0.16 20.53 40.29
C ASP A 283 -0.23 20.83 41.75
N ALA A 284 -1.17 20.05 42.31
CA ALA A 284 -1.58 20.19 43.71
C ALA A 284 -0.47 19.85 44.73
N LEU A 285 0.52 19.02 44.37
CA LEU A 285 1.66 18.70 45.23
C LEU A 285 2.79 19.74 45.15
N LEU A 286 2.86 20.49 44.05
CA LEU A 286 3.78 21.59 43.83
C LEU A 286 3.35 22.86 44.58
N ASP A 287 2.05 23.04 44.81
CA ASP A 287 1.51 24.12 45.62
C ASP A 287 1.79 23.89 47.13
N GLY A 288 2.88 24.49 47.63
CA GLY A 288 3.24 24.57 49.05
C GLY A 288 4.64 24.08 49.40
N GLU A 289 4.95 23.98 50.70
CA GLU A 289 6.27 23.50 51.16
C GLU A 289 6.45 21.99 50.88
N LEU A 290 7.60 21.65 50.27
CA LEU A 290 7.90 20.30 49.80
C LEU A 290 8.49 19.43 50.93
N THR A 291 7.62 18.72 51.65
CA THR A 291 8.02 17.73 52.66
C THR A 291 8.68 16.49 52.02
N PRO A 292 9.53 15.74 52.75
CA PRO A 292 10.21 14.55 52.21
C PRO A 292 9.23 13.45 51.75
N SER A 293 8.06 13.34 52.36
CA SER A 293 6.99 12.42 51.94
C SER A 293 6.30 12.86 50.65
N LYS A 294 6.00 14.16 50.49
CA LYS A 294 5.46 14.73 49.24
C LYS A 294 6.43 14.55 48.07
N ARG A 295 7.74 14.76 48.29
CA ARG A 295 8.77 14.55 47.26
C ARG A 295 8.80 13.11 46.73
N LYS A 296 8.62 12.12 47.62
CA LYS A 296 8.53 10.71 47.19
C LYS A 296 7.28 10.44 46.35
N ARG A 297 6.13 10.98 46.73
CA ARG A 297 4.88 10.83 45.97
C ARG A 297 4.92 11.54 44.63
N LEU A 298 5.51 12.73 44.58
CA LEU A 298 5.75 13.48 43.35
C LEU A 298 6.58 12.67 42.36
N SER A 299 7.71 12.10 42.81
CA SER A 299 8.55 11.28 41.91
C SER A 299 7.88 10.00 41.41
N GLU A 300 6.89 9.47 42.13
CA GLU A 300 6.09 8.33 41.66
C GLU A 300 5.04 8.75 40.62
N LEU A 301 4.35 9.87 40.85
CA LEU A 301 3.40 10.44 39.89
C LEU A 301 4.08 10.90 38.60
N GLU A 302 5.28 11.49 38.69
CA GLU A 302 6.10 11.86 37.51
C GLU A 302 6.46 10.63 36.68
N LYS A 303 6.81 9.50 37.32
CA LYS A 303 7.05 8.24 36.59
C LYS A 303 5.78 7.73 35.90
N GLN A 304 4.62 7.80 36.57
CA GLN A 304 3.35 7.41 35.97
C GLN A 304 2.97 8.32 34.80
N GLN A 305 3.18 9.62 34.95
CA GLN A 305 2.98 10.61 33.90
C GLN A 305 3.88 10.31 32.68
N GLU A 306 5.15 9.96 32.89
CA GLU A 306 6.07 9.59 31.80
C GLU A 306 5.57 8.34 31.04
N ILE A 307 5.01 7.36 31.75
CA ILE A 307 4.43 6.16 31.15
C ILE A 307 3.19 6.52 30.31
N TYR A 308 2.22 7.22 30.89
CA TYR A 308 0.98 7.58 30.18
C TYR A 308 1.23 8.52 29.00
N THR A 309 2.17 9.46 29.12
CA THR A 309 2.49 10.40 28.04
C THR A 309 3.11 9.67 26.84
N ARG A 310 3.96 8.67 27.08
CA ARG A 310 4.58 7.86 26.03
C ARG A 310 3.55 7.08 25.21
N ASP A 311 2.49 6.60 25.85
CA ASP A 311 1.46 5.78 25.22
C ASP A 311 0.27 6.61 24.71
N MET A 312 0.35 7.95 24.69
CA MET A 312 -0.78 8.83 24.35
C MET A 312 -0.83 9.25 22.87
N GLU A 313 0.32 9.58 22.27
CA GLU A 313 0.40 9.99 20.86
C GLU A 313 1.51 9.24 20.13
N VAL A 314 1.33 9.04 18.83
CA VAL A 314 2.40 8.57 17.96
C VAL A 314 3.56 9.57 17.92
N GLU A 315 4.73 9.10 18.35
CA GLU A 315 5.99 9.83 18.22
C GLU A 315 6.63 9.51 16.87
N ILE A 316 6.92 10.55 16.09
CA ILE A 316 7.62 10.41 14.81
C ILE A 316 9.11 10.50 15.11
N PHE A 317 9.83 9.41 14.87
CA PHE A 317 11.28 9.33 15.08
C PHE A 317 12.03 9.55 13.77
N GLU A 318 13.20 10.18 13.85
CA GLU A 318 14.09 10.34 12.70
C GLU A 318 14.61 8.97 12.21
N LYS A 319 14.50 8.69 10.90
CA LYS A 319 15.18 7.56 10.27
C LYS A 319 16.69 7.78 10.32
N LYS A 320 17.44 6.84 10.92
CA LYS A 320 18.91 6.85 10.84
C LYS A 320 19.35 6.40 9.44
N ASN A 321 20.22 7.19 8.80
CA ASN A 321 20.87 6.84 7.51
C ASN A 321 21.87 5.66 7.60
N SER A 322 22.05 5.08 8.79
CA SER A 322 22.88 3.90 9.01
C SER A 322 21.95 2.71 9.21
N GLY A 323 21.89 1.83 8.22
CA GLY A 323 21.15 0.57 8.31
C GLY A 323 21.56 -0.25 9.53
N PRO A 324 20.78 -1.29 9.90
CA PRO A 324 21.14 -2.18 11.00
C PRO A 324 22.54 -2.74 10.73
N ASN A 325 23.47 -2.48 11.63
CA ASN A 325 24.83 -3.00 11.52
C ASN A 325 24.78 -4.49 11.88
N ILE A 326 24.45 -5.32 10.88
CA ILE A 326 24.22 -6.78 11.02
C ILE A 326 25.42 -7.47 11.71
N ASN A 327 26.62 -6.90 11.58
CA ASN A 327 27.84 -7.35 12.23
C ASN A 327 27.83 -7.26 13.78
N LYS A 328 26.73 -6.82 14.40
CA LYS A 328 26.57 -6.70 15.85
C LYS A 328 25.37 -7.48 16.40
N MET A 329 25.02 -8.61 15.77
CA MET A 329 24.10 -9.59 16.34
C MET A 329 24.79 -10.28 17.54
N ARG A 330 24.78 -9.63 18.71
CA ARG A 330 25.28 -10.19 19.97
C ARG A 330 24.22 -11.10 20.56
N TYR A 331 24.45 -12.41 20.48
CA TYR A 331 23.66 -13.49 21.07
C TYR A 331 23.85 -13.60 22.59
N THR A 332 23.75 -12.50 23.33
CA THR A 332 23.74 -12.55 24.80
C THR A 332 22.66 -11.63 25.36
N THR A 333 21.94 -12.11 26.35
CA THR A 333 20.79 -11.53 27.06
C THR A 333 21.08 -10.23 27.84
N LEU A 334 22.10 -9.47 27.44
CA LEU A 334 22.53 -8.28 28.15
C LEU A 334 22.06 -7.00 27.45
N ARG A 335 21.05 -6.40 28.09
CA ARG A 335 20.75 -4.96 28.17
C ARG A 335 21.02 -4.20 26.88
N MET A 336 19.95 -4.03 26.10
CA MET A 336 19.90 -3.22 24.88
C MET A 336 20.77 -1.99 24.99
N THR A 337 21.66 -1.80 24.03
CA THR A 337 22.21 -0.48 23.76
C THR A 337 21.03 0.39 23.35
N ARG A 338 20.53 1.19 24.29
CA ARG A 338 19.42 2.14 24.08
C ARG A 338 19.93 3.19 23.10
N ASN A 339 19.83 2.90 21.80
CA ASN A 339 19.96 3.93 20.78
C ASN A 339 18.84 4.94 21.07
N THR A 340 19.22 6.13 21.53
CA THR A 340 18.30 7.23 21.79
C THR A 340 17.59 7.55 20.47
N ARG A 341 16.29 7.25 20.40
CA ARG A 341 15.42 7.69 19.31
C ARG A 341 15.09 9.16 19.58
N VAL A 342 15.30 10.02 18.60
CA VAL A 342 15.03 11.46 18.72
C VAL A 342 13.72 11.74 17.99
N SER A 343 12.78 12.40 18.67
CA SER A 343 11.50 12.81 18.09
C SER A 343 11.69 14.02 17.16
N VAL A 344 10.96 14.03 16.04
CA VAL A 344 11.07 15.08 15.03
C VAL A 344 10.33 16.35 15.46
N ASP A 345 11.02 17.49 15.52
CA ASP A 345 10.37 18.79 15.67
C ASP A 345 9.74 19.27 14.35
N LYS A 346 8.41 19.17 14.29
CA LYS A 346 7.59 19.57 13.14
C LYS A 346 7.74 21.03 12.74
N LYS A 347 7.91 21.94 13.71
CA LYS A 347 8.02 23.38 13.42
C LYS A 347 9.38 23.68 12.79
N GLN A 348 10.41 23.00 13.26
CA GLN A 348 11.75 23.09 12.71
C GLN A 348 11.76 22.57 11.27
N THR A 349 11.29 21.34 11.02
CA THR A 349 11.26 20.74 9.66
C THR A 349 10.41 21.52 8.67
N ARG A 350 9.36 22.19 9.14
CA ARG A 350 8.52 23.08 8.33
C ARG A 350 9.24 24.33 7.85
N ASN A 351 10.03 24.96 8.72
CA ASN A 351 10.58 26.29 8.49
C ASN A 351 12.05 26.30 8.05
N VAL A 352 12.70 25.13 7.87
CA VAL A 352 14.12 25.01 7.50
C VAL A 352 14.53 25.93 6.35
N ARG A 353 13.69 26.04 5.31
CA ARG A 353 13.96 26.87 4.12
C ARG A 353 13.11 28.14 4.04
N HIS A 354 12.42 28.52 5.13
CA HIS A 354 11.57 29.70 5.11
C HIS A 354 12.40 30.97 5.02
N ASN A 355 12.35 31.65 3.87
CA ASN A 355 12.92 32.99 3.73
C ASN A 355 11.88 33.95 3.16
N ARG A 356 11.49 34.95 3.95
CA ARG A 356 10.48 35.94 3.55
C ARG A 356 10.95 36.87 2.43
N ALA A 357 12.26 37.04 2.25
CA ALA A 357 12.83 37.90 1.22
C ALA A 357 12.72 37.32 -0.21
N LEU A 358 12.43 36.03 -0.34
CA LEU A 358 12.33 35.36 -1.63
C LEU A 358 10.89 35.36 -2.17
N GLY A 359 10.77 35.49 -3.49
CA GLY A 359 9.50 35.39 -4.21
C GLY A 359 8.83 34.03 -4.03
N LYS A 360 7.49 34.00 -3.99
CA LYS A 360 6.68 32.82 -3.65
C LYS A 360 6.87 31.59 -4.57
N ASN A 361 7.39 31.80 -5.79
CA ASN A 361 7.52 30.78 -6.86
C ASN A 361 8.98 30.48 -7.22
N ARG A 362 9.95 30.90 -6.40
CA ARG A 362 11.37 30.72 -6.72
C ARG A 362 11.69 29.23 -6.84
N GLY A 363 12.28 28.83 -7.97
CA GLY A 363 12.75 27.46 -8.17
C GLY A 363 11.65 26.41 -8.35
N ILE A 364 10.41 26.81 -8.69
CA ILE A 364 9.27 25.88 -8.76
C ILE A 364 9.52 24.65 -9.66
N CYS A 365 10.07 24.84 -10.87
CA CYS A 365 10.39 23.73 -11.77
C CYS A 365 11.56 22.89 -11.24
N LYS A 366 12.55 23.53 -10.61
CA LYS A 366 13.69 22.82 -10.02
C LYS A 366 13.23 21.93 -8.88
N ASP A 367 12.41 22.45 -7.97
CA ASP A 367 11.81 21.68 -6.88
C ASP A 367 10.94 20.54 -7.43
N PHE A 368 10.17 20.77 -8.51
CA PHE A 368 9.38 19.75 -9.19
C PHE A 368 10.21 18.59 -9.74
N PHE A 369 11.24 18.86 -10.54
CA PHE A 369 12.12 17.80 -11.06
C PHE A 369 12.92 17.11 -9.96
N LEU A 370 13.29 17.82 -8.88
CA LEU A 370 13.93 17.21 -7.72
C LEU A 370 13.00 16.27 -6.97
N ALA A 371 11.70 16.56 -6.89
CA ALA A 371 10.73 15.68 -6.23
C ALA A 371 10.34 14.48 -7.08
N MET A 372 10.32 14.60 -8.41
CA MET A 372 10.10 13.46 -9.31
C MET A 372 11.32 12.55 -9.43
N ARG A 373 12.49 12.96 -8.93
CA ARG A 373 13.71 12.16 -9.03
C ARG A 373 13.60 10.94 -8.09
N PRO A 374 13.55 9.71 -8.63
CA PRO A 374 13.33 8.51 -7.80
C PRO A 374 14.58 8.11 -7.00
N ILE A 375 15.79 8.45 -7.48
CA ILE A 375 17.06 8.02 -6.89
C ILE A 375 17.85 9.24 -6.43
N THR A 376 18.24 9.27 -5.16
CA THR A 376 19.19 10.28 -4.68
C THR A 376 20.64 9.86 -4.97
N CYS A 377 21.50 10.84 -5.25
CA CYS A 377 22.91 10.57 -5.53
C CYS A 377 23.63 9.92 -4.33
N GLU A 378 23.17 10.21 -3.12
CA GLU A 378 23.73 9.61 -1.90
C GLU A 378 23.39 8.12 -1.78
N GLU A 379 22.14 7.74 -2.07
CA GLU A 379 21.70 6.34 -2.11
C GLU A 379 22.43 5.57 -3.21
N TRP A 380 22.50 6.14 -4.42
CA TRP A 380 23.20 5.52 -5.55
C TRP A 380 24.66 5.21 -5.25
N ARG A 381 25.36 6.14 -4.59
CA ARG A 381 26.77 5.97 -4.23
C ARG A 381 26.99 4.89 -3.17
N LYS A 382 26.06 4.75 -2.22
CA LYS A 382 26.13 3.75 -1.14
C LYS A 382 25.69 2.35 -1.59
N ALA A 383 24.85 2.27 -2.62
CA ALA A 383 24.25 1.02 -3.06
C ALA A 383 25.23 0.07 -3.76
N TYR A 384 25.03 -1.23 -3.53
CA TYR A 384 25.73 -2.31 -4.23
C TYR A 384 25.16 -2.52 -5.64
N VAL A 385 25.84 -3.31 -6.48
CA VAL A 385 25.45 -3.54 -7.90
C VAL A 385 24.02 -4.04 -8.03
N VAL A 386 23.61 -5.01 -7.20
CA VAL A 386 22.25 -5.58 -7.22
C VAL A 386 21.21 -4.53 -6.81
N GLU A 387 21.47 -3.78 -5.75
CA GLU A 387 20.58 -2.71 -5.28
C GLU A 387 20.43 -1.60 -6.33
N ARG A 388 21.51 -1.26 -7.03
CA ARG A 388 21.45 -0.34 -8.19
C ARG A 388 20.58 -0.87 -9.32
N ALA A 389 20.69 -2.15 -9.65
CA ALA A 389 19.84 -2.75 -10.67
C ALA A 389 18.36 -2.71 -10.27
N ILE A 390 18.04 -3.03 -9.02
CA ILE A 390 16.68 -2.94 -8.47
C ILE A 390 16.16 -1.49 -8.55
N MET A 391 16.96 -0.51 -8.11
CA MET A 391 16.57 0.90 -8.19
C MET A 391 16.27 1.34 -9.62
N LEU A 392 17.07 0.91 -10.60
CA LEU A 392 16.85 1.23 -12.02
C LEU A 392 15.54 0.63 -12.56
N ILE A 393 15.22 -0.61 -12.18
CA ILE A 393 14.00 -1.30 -12.60
C ILE A 393 12.75 -0.61 -12.00
N GLN A 394 12.86 -0.08 -10.78
CA GLN A 394 11.76 0.60 -10.09
C GLN A 394 11.49 2.02 -10.60
N ILE A 395 12.43 2.68 -11.29
CA ILE A 395 12.31 4.07 -11.79
C ILE A 395 10.93 4.39 -12.39
N PRO A 396 10.43 3.65 -13.42
CA PRO A 396 9.17 4.01 -14.06
C PRO A 396 7.99 3.94 -13.08
N GLY A 397 7.96 2.90 -12.23
CA GLY A 397 6.91 2.75 -11.22
C GLY A 397 6.95 3.86 -10.18
N VAL A 398 8.13 4.18 -9.63
CA VAL A 398 8.29 5.23 -8.61
C VAL A 398 7.96 6.61 -9.16
N MET A 399 8.31 6.90 -10.41
CA MET A 399 7.92 8.15 -11.10
C MET A 399 6.39 8.27 -11.23
N LEU A 400 5.71 7.21 -11.65
CA LEU A 400 4.24 7.18 -11.73
C LEU A 400 3.61 7.35 -10.34
N CYS A 401 4.11 6.63 -9.34
CA CYS A 401 3.66 6.75 -7.95
C CYS A 401 3.89 8.17 -7.40
N SER A 402 5.00 8.83 -7.73
CA SER A 402 5.28 10.20 -7.28
C SER A 402 4.30 11.23 -7.87
N ILE A 403 3.87 11.04 -9.11
CA ILE A 403 2.88 11.93 -9.76
C ILE A 403 1.48 11.70 -9.18
N TYR A 404 1.16 10.47 -8.79
CA TYR A 404 -0.17 10.10 -8.31
C TYR A 404 -0.35 10.28 -6.80
N ILE A 405 0.60 9.84 -5.99
CA ILE A 405 0.43 9.73 -4.54
C ILE A 405 0.92 11.01 -3.85
N PRO A 406 0.03 11.77 -3.18
CA PRO A 406 0.43 12.93 -2.41
C PRO A 406 1.22 12.47 -1.17
N LEU A 407 2.43 13.01 -1.01
CA LEU A 407 3.30 12.68 0.11
C LEU A 407 3.16 13.71 1.24
N VAL A 408 2.91 13.22 2.46
CA VAL A 408 2.98 14.01 3.69
C VAL A 408 3.88 13.26 4.65
N ASP A 409 5.16 13.64 4.69
CA ASP A 409 6.15 13.03 5.57
C ASP A 409 6.78 14.08 6.48
N TYR A 410 6.43 14.04 7.77
CA TYR A 410 6.96 14.97 8.77
C TYR A 410 8.46 14.79 9.05
N GLU A 411 9.04 13.63 8.68
CA GLU A 411 10.47 13.33 8.79
C GLU A 411 11.28 14.12 7.74
N MET A 412 10.66 14.52 6.62
CA MET A 412 11.30 15.25 5.54
C MET A 412 11.24 16.77 5.68
N GLU A 413 12.20 17.46 5.05
CA GLU A 413 12.15 18.92 4.89
C GLU A 413 10.84 19.37 4.22
N LYS A 414 10.26 20.48 4.68
CA LYS A 414 8.97 21.02 4.20
C LYS A 414 7.79 20.03 4.30
N HIS A 415 7.94 18.93 5.04
CA HIS A 415 6.98 17.82 5.12
C HIS A 415 6.73 17.09 3.79
N GLY A 416 7.68 17.14 2.85
CA GLY A 416 7.49 16.62 1.49
C GLY A 416 6.73 17.56 0.55
N TRP A 417 6.46 18.79 0.97
CA TRP A 417 5.71 19.76 0.19
C TRP A 417 6.40 20.14 -1.11
N ASN A 418 5.70 19.91 -2.21
CA ASN A 418 6.02 20.47 -3.51
C ASN A 418 4.79 21.13 -4.13
N LYS A 419 4.91 22.43 -4.40
CA LYS A 419 3.81 23.25 -4.90
C LYS A 419 3.24 22.74 -6.23
N LEU A 420 4.09 22.52 -7.24
CA LEU A 420 3.61 22.15 -8.57
C LEU A 420 3.07 20.72 -8.58
N LEU A 421 3.78 19.80 -7.93
CA LEU A 421 3.38 18.40 -7.84
C LEU A 421 2.02 18.25 -7.17
N ASN A 422 1.80 18.92 -6.04
CA ASN A 422 0.53 18.84 -5.33
C ASN A 422 -0.62 19.50 -6.11
N CYS A 423 -0.36 20.53 -6.92
CA CYS A 423 -1.39 21.11 -7.79
C CYS A 423 -1.83 20.12 -8.89
N ILE A 424 -0.87 19.37 -9.45
CA ILE A 424 -1.16 18.31 -10.43
C ILE A 424 -1.95 17.18 -9.77
N GLN A 425 -1.57 16.74 -8.57
CA GLN A 425 -2.25 15.66 -7.82
C GLN A 425 -3.70 16.02 -7.45
N VAL A 426 -3.97 17.26 -7.02
CA VAL A 426 -5.34 17.73 -6.72
C VAL A 426 -6.25 17.62 -7.95
N MET A 427 -5.70 17.81 -9.15
CA MET A 427 -6.43 17.66 -10.41
C MET A 427 -6.54 16.19 -10.84
N LEU A 428 -5.44 15.44 -10.78
CA LEU A 428 -5.31 14.11 -11.38
C LEU A 428 -5.94 13.00 -10.53
N ASN A 429 -5.87 13.09 -9.20
CA ASN A 429 -6.31 12.00 -8.33
C ASN A 429 -7.81 11.76 -8.40
N PRO A 430 -8.70 12.78 -8.25
CA PRO A 430 -10.14 12.56 -8.34
C PRO A 430 -10.55 12.08 -9.74
N ALA A 431 -9.94 12.65 -10.79
CA ALA A 431 -10.23 12.24 -12.17
C ALA A 431 -9.91 10.76 -12.40
N MET A 432 -8.71 10.32 -12.05
CA MET A 432 -8.30 8.92 -12.21
C MET A 432 -9.08 7.97 -11.29
N SER A 433 -9.35 8.37 -10.04
CA SER A 433 -10.10 7.54 -9.10
C SER A 433 -11.53 7.27 -9.60
N ILE A 434 -12.20 8.30 -10.13
CA ILE A 434 -13.55 8.16 -10.70
C ILE A 434 -13.52 7.24 -11.93
N ILE A 435 -12.54 7.40 -12.83
CA ILE A 435 -12.40 6.56 -14.01
C ILE A 435 -12.21 5.10 -13.61
N VAL A 436 -11.31 4.81 -12.67
CA VAL A 436 -11.02 3.44 -12.22
C VAL A 436 -12.22 2.83 -11.52
N ILE A 437 -12.86 3.56 -10.59
CA ILE A 437 -14.04 3.05 -9.88
C ILE A 437 -15.20 2.78 -10.85
N LYS A 438 -15.43 3.67 -11.81
CA LYS A 438 -16.47 3.47 -12.84
C LYS A 438 -16.14 2.31 -13.76
N ALA A 439 -14.89 2.18 -14.19
CA ALA A 439 -14.44 1.04 -14.99
C ALA A 439 -14.62 -0.28 -14.22
N LEU A 440 -14.33 -0.33 -12.92
CA LEU A 440 -14.55 -1.50 -12.07
C LEU A 440 -16.04 -1.85 -11.92
N ILE A 441 -16.91 -0.86 -11.67
CA ILE A 441 -18.36 -1.09 -11.52
C ILE A 441 -19.01 -1.48 -12.85
N SER A 442 -18.58 -0.86 -13.95
CA SER A 442 -19.10 -1.12 -15.29
C SER A 442 -18.57 -2.41 -15.90
N SER A 443 -17.48 -2.97 -15.36
CA SER A 443 -16.93 -4.27 -15.74
C SER A 443 -17.80 -5.41 -15.19
N ARG A 444 -19.08 -5.45 -15.57
CA ARG A 444 -19.95 -6.61 -15.38
C ARG A 444 -19.91 -7.47 -16.65
N GLY A 445 -19.15 -8.57 -16.61
CA GLY A 445 -19.13 -9.58 -17.68
C GLY A 445 -17.73 -9.92 -18.20
N ASN A 446 -17.68 -10.61 -19.33
CA ASN A 446 -16.49 -11.16 -20.00
C ASN A 446 -15.49 -10.12 -20.54
N SER A 447 -15.58 -8.84 -20.17
CA SER A 447 -14.69 -7.77 -20.61
C SER A 447 -13.74 -7.36 -19.50
N LEU A 448 -12.50 -7.07 -19.87
CA LEU A 448 -11.45 -6.69 -18.93
C LEU A 448 -11.64 -5.24 -18.49
N TRP A 449 -11.51 -4.98 -17.19
CA TRP A 449 -11.75 -3.66 -16.57
C TRP A 449 -10.98 -2.52 -17.24
N TYR A 450 -9.76 -2.76 -17.73
CA TYR A 450 -8.94 -1.75 -18.39
C TYR A 450 -9.43 -1.38 -19.80
N VAL A 451 -10.21 -2.24 -20.45
CA VAL A 451 -10.85 -1.92 -21.74
C VAL A 451 -11.99 -0.92 -21.50
N ALA A 452 -12.73 -1.07 -20.40
CA ALA A 452 -13.78 -0.16 -20.00
C ALA A 452 -13.27 1.25 -19.65
N ILE A 453 -11.99 1.40 -19.24
CA ILE A 453 -11.37 2.73 -19.00
C ILE A 453 -11.47 3.64 -20.23
N SER A 454 -11.30 3.07 -21.44
CA SER A 454 -11.38 3.84 -22.69
C SER A 454 -12.77 4.40 -22.99
N GLN A 455 -13.82 3.80 -22.41
CA GLN A 455 -15.21 4.22 -22.56
C GLN A 455 -15.62 5.17 -21.42
N GLU A 456 -15.10 4.93 -20.21
CA GLU A 456 -15.48 5.64 -18.98
C GLU A 456 -14.66 6.91 -18.69
N TYR A 457 -13.64 7.25 -19.50
CA TYR A 457 -12.78 8.42 -19.25
C TYR A 457 -13.55 9.76 -19.16
N ILE A 458 -14.71 9.84 -19.82
CA ILE A 458 -15.59 11.02 -19.82
C ILE A 458 -16.01 11.40 -18.40
N TYR A 459 -16.24 10.42 -17.52
CA TYR A 459 -16.61 10.69 -16.12
C TYR A 459 -15.47 11.32 -15.31
N GLY A 460 -14.22 10.99 -15.63
CA GLY A 460 -13.07 11.67 -15.03
C GLY A 460 -13.00 13.13 -15.46
N VAL A 461 -13.33 13.44 -16.71
CA VAL A 461 -13.37 14.82 -17.24
C VAL A 461 -14.40 15.66 -16.50
N TYR A 462 -15.56 15.10 -16.09
CA TYR A 462 -16.55 15.83 -15.29
C TYR A 462 -16.04 16.30 -13.93
N SER A 463 -14.97 15.71 -13.40
CA SER A 463 -14.34 16.19 -12.16
C SER A 463 -13.46 17.44 -12.35
N LEU A 464 -12.93 17.66 -13.57
CA LEU A 464 -11.99 18.73 -13.86
C LEU A 464 -12.54 20.15 -13.63
N PRO A 465 -13.82 20.47 -13.98
CA PRO A 465 -14.40 21.77 -13.67
C PRO A 465 -14.38 22.15 -12.18
N ILE A 466 -14.36 21.17 -11.28
CA ILE A 466 -14.29 21.39 -9.83
C ILE A 466 -12.84 21.40 -9.35
N THR A 467 -12.02 20.44 -9.80
CA THR A 467 -10.65 20.28 -9.31
C THR A 467 -9.69 21.34 -9.86
N MET A 468 -9.92 21.84 -11.08
CA MET A 468 -9.10 22.90 -11.69
C MET A 468 -9.14 24.22 -10.92
N PRO A 469 -10.31 24.81 -10.59
CA PRO A 469 -10.37 26.02 -9.76
C PRO A 469 -9.69 25.85 -8.40
N ILE A 470 -9.83 24.68 -7.77
CA ILE A 470 -9.19 24.38 -6.49
C ILE A 470 -7.67 24.34 -6.65
N ALA A 471 -7.15 23.69 -7.70
CA ALA A 471 -5.72 23.65 -8.00
C ALA A 471 -5.16 25.05 -8.29
N VAL A 472 -5.89 25.89 -9.04
CA VAL A 472 -5.51 27.28 -9.34
C VAL A 472 -5.50 28.13 -8.06
N PHE A 473 -6.53 28.03 -7.22
CA PHE A 473 -6.58 28.70 -5.93
C PHE A 473 -5.41 28.26 -5.02
N MET A 474 -5.14 26.96 -4.96
CA MET A 474 -4.02 26.38 -4.23
C MET A 474 -2.68 26.94 -4.74
N PHE A 475 -2.54 27.09 -6.06
CA PHE A 475 -1.35 27.65 -6.68
C PHE A 475 -1.12 29.12 -6.30
N PHE A 476 -2.15 29.96 -6.26
CA PHE A 476 -1.99 31.37 -5.88
C PHE A 476 -1.73 31.57 -4.39
N GLN A 477 -2.40 30.78 -3.54
CA GLN A 477 -2.29 30.92 -2.09
C GLN A 477 -0.96 30.35 -1.55
N SER A 478 -0.44 29.27 -2.15
CA SER A 478 0.71 28.55 -1.63
C SER A 478 2.08 29.15 -2.01
N ARG A 479 3.09 28.83 -1.21
CA ARG A 479 4.51 29.18 -1.45
C ARG A 479 5.33 27.91 -1.67
N THR A 480 6.46 28.02 -2.38
CA THR A 480 7.44 26.93 -2.57
C THR A 480 8.26 26.64 -1.30
N ASP A 481 8.49 27.65 -0.46
CA ASP A 481 9.45 27.55 0.65
C ASP A 481 8.87 26.89 1.91
N VAL A 482 7.56 27.03 2.12
CA VAL A 482 6.86 26.58 3.32
C VAL A 482 5.53 25.95 2.94
N PRO A 483 5.19 24.79 3.53
CA PRO A 483 3.89 24.18 3.30
C PRO A 483 2.75 25.08 3.79
N PRO A 484 1.64 25.16 3.03
CA PRO A 484 0.45 25.87 3.44
C PRO A 484 -0.21 25.20 4.65
N PHE A 485 -1.13 25.91 5.30
CA PHE A 485 -1.77 25.41 6.53
C PHE A 485 -2.57 24.12 6.30
N TYR A 486 -3.16 23.94 5.12
CA TYR A 486 -3.95 22.76 4.75
C TYR A 486 -3.10 21.55 4.34
N HIS A 487 -1.79 21.72 4.12
CA HIS A 487 -0.89 20.59 3.84
C HIS A 487 -0.48 19.85 5.12
N SER A 488 -0.43 20.58 6.24
CA SER A 488 -0.28 19.96 7.54
C SER A 488 -1.67 19.53 8.01
N THR A 489 -1.77 18.31 8.57
CA THR A 489 -2.90 17.93 9.42
C THR A 489 -2.86 18.77 10.70
N ARG A 490 -3.24 20.05 10.57
CA ARG A 490 -3.34 20.95 11.70
C ARG A 490 -4.55 20.49 12.51
N SER A 491 -4.27 19.78 13.60
CA SER A 491 -5.17 19.66 14.74
C SER A 491 -5.70 21.07 15.03
N TRP A 492 -7.01 21.25 14.83
CA TRP A 492 -7.73 22.42 15.30
C TRP A 492 -7.67 22.34 16.83
N ARG A 493 -6.74 23.09 17.43
CA ARG A 493 -6.69 23.31 18.88
C ARG A 493 -7.80 24.26 19.30
#